data_AF-R0KMI4-F1
#
_entry.id   AF-R0KMI4-F1
#
_cell.length_a   1.000
_cell.length_b   1.000
_cell.length_c   1.000
_cell.angle_alpha   90.00
_cell.angle_beta   90.00
_cell.angle_gamma   90.00
#
_symmetry.space_group_name_H-M   'P 1'
#
loop_
_entity.id
_entity.type
_entity.pdbx_description
1 polymer ?
#
loop_
_entity_poly.entity_id
_entity_poly.type
_entity_poly.pdbx_seq_one_letter_code
_entity_poly.pdbx_strand_id
1 'polypeptide(L)'
;MVNLNEIETMESYEKIAKLEGDEYNQYKVIALIYLDKFKEALKFVQPGSFEAAYIYYKLKNYKKALKIISKFKDEKSFILKSQILYSLGFYNKAYEILRNMPKDDEIVINMQAMKSMALLTEKTNSICGHKLWMKKKDEIIDFDNLESHKL
;
A
#
# COMPACT_ATOMS: atom_id res chain seq x y z
N MET A 1 30.82 -7.37 -16.28
CA MET A 1 29.35 -7.36 -16.37
C MET A 1 28.82 -7.86 -15.04
N VAL A 2 28.04 -7.04 -14.32
CA VAL A 2 27.40 -7.44 -13.07
C VAL A 2 26.13 -8.21 -13.42
N ASN A 3 25.99 -9.43 -12.92
CA ASN A 3 24.76 -10.23 -13.07
C ASN A 3 23.70 -9.69 -12.10
N LEU A 4 22.68 -9.00 -12.64
CA LEU A 4 21.65 -8.31 -11.85
C LEU A 4 20.65 -9.27 -11.17
N ASN A 5 20.71 -10.57 -11.46
CA ASN A 5 19.78 -11.58 -10.95
C ASN A 5 20.22 -12.26 -9.64
N GLU A 6 21.41 -11.93 -9.11
CA GLU A 6 22.01 -12.59 -7.92
C GLU A 6 22.12 -11.64 -6.70
N ILE A 7 21.44 -10.49 -6.74
CA ILE A 7 21.70 -9.37 -5.82
C ILE A 7 20.63 -9.29 -4.72
N GLU A 8 20.88 -9.94 -3.58
CA GLU A 8 19.99 -9.93 -2.40
C GLU A 8 20.69 -9.46 -1.10
N THR A 9 21.69 -8.58 -1.19
CA THR A 9 22.34 -8.01 0.01
C THR A 9 22.24 -6.49 0.03
N MET A 10 22.13 -5.91 1.25
CA MET A 10 22.10 -4.45 1.44
C MET A 10 23.30 -3.75 0.78
N GLU A 11 24.49 -4.35 0.86
CA GLU A 11 25.71 -3.85 0.22
C GLU A 11 25.56 -3.73 -1.30
N SER A 12 24.82 -4.64 -1.91
CA SER A 12 24.64 -4.68 -3.36
C SER A 12 23.60 -3.67 -3.83
N TYR A 13 22.55 -3.41 -3.05
CA TYR A 13 21.63 -2.30 -3.31
C TYR A 13 22.33 -0.94 -3.21
N GLU A 14 23.27 -0.77 -2.27
CA GLU A 14 24.06 0.46 -2.21
C GLU A 14 24.93 0.66 -3.46
N LYS A 15 25.49 -0.41 -4.02
CA LYS A 15 26.26 -0.36 -5.28
C LYS A 15 25.36 0.03 -6.45
N ILE A 16 24.20 -0.60 -6.58
CA ILE A 16 23.22 -0.30 -7.65
C ILE A 16 22.77 1.16 -7.57
N ALA A 17 22.47 1.66 -6.36
CA ALA A 17 22.01 3.04 -6.15
C ALA A 17 23.05 4.10 -6.59
N LYS A 18 24.34 3.74 -6.67
CA LYS A 18 25.46 4.61 -7.04
C LYS A 18 25.86 4.51 -8.52
N LEU A 19 25.22 3.65 -9.31
CA LEU A 19 25.54 3.53 -10.74
C LEU A 19 25.33 4.88 -11.45
N GLU A 20 26.23 5.22 -12.37
CA GLU A 20 26.13 6.42 -13.21
C GLU A 20 25.39 6.07 -14.52
N GLY A 21 24.64 7.03 -15.08
CA GLY A 21 23.83 6.81 -16.28
C GLY A 21 22.33 6.68 -15.99
N ASP A 22 21.51 7.20 -16.89
CA ASP A 22 20.05 7.23 -16.78
C ASP A 22 19.41 5.88 -17.11
N GLU A 23 20.09 5.06 -17.91
CA GLU A 23 19.70 3.69 -18.26
C GLU A 23 19.54 2.79 -17.03
N TYR A 24 20.20 3.13 -15.91
CA TYR A 24 20.10 2.38 -14.67
C TYR A 24 19.02 2.90 -13.71
N ASN A 25 18.29 3.97 -14.05
CA ASN A 25 17.38 4.64 -13.13
C ASN A 25 16.31 3.70 -12.56
N GLN A 26 15.78 2.76 -13.36
CA GLN A 26 14.83 1.77 -12.85
C GLN A 26 15.44 0.88 -11.76
N TYR A 27 16.66 0.38 -11.96
CA TYR A 27 17.35 -0.42 -10.95
C TYR A 27 17.70 0.39 -9.70
N LYS A 28 18.11 1.66 -9.87
CA LYS A 28 18.35 2.58 -8.75
C LYS A 28 17.10 2.78 -7.90
N VAL A 29 15.93 2.94 -8.52
CA VAL A 29 14.65 3.09 -7.81
C VAL A 29 14.37 1.89 -6.93
N ILE A 30 14.51 0.68 -7.49
CA ILE A 30 14.29 -0.55 -6.74
C ILE A 30 15.27 -0.65 -5.57
N ALA A 31 16.57 -0.45 -5.82
CA ALA A 31 17.58 -0.45 -4.78
C ALA A 31 17.31 0.58 -3.67
N LEU A 32 16.95 1.80 -4.04
CA LEU A 32 16.62 2.86 -3.07
C LEU A 32 15.35 2.55 -2.28
N ILE A 33 14.39 1.83 -2.86
CA ILE A 33 13.21 1.32 -2.13
C ILE A 33 13.64 0.28 -1.08
N TYR A 34 14.48 -0.69 -1.44
CA TYR A 34 14.97 -1.71 -0.50
C TYR A 34 15.86 -1.11 0.60
N LEU A 35 16.50 0.03 0.35
CA LEU A 35 17.26 0.80 1.33
C LEU A 35 16.42 1.80 2.15
N ASP A 36 15.09 1.79 2.00
CA ASP A 36 14.16 2.76 2.61
C ASP A 36 14.48 4.26 2.29
N LYS A 37 15.23 4.53 1.21
CA LYS A 37 15.61 5.88 0.75
C LYS A 37 14.57 6.47 -0.20
N PHE A 38 13.32 6.52 0.23
CA PHE A 38 12.17 6.89 -0.60
C PHE A 38 12.25 8.29 -1.23
N LYS A 39 12.81 9.29 -0.51
CA LYS A 39 12.97 10.65 -1.04
C LYS A 39 13.99 10.71 -2.18
N GLU A 40 15.02 9.88 -2.13
CA GLU A 40 16.02 9.78 -3.20
C GLU A 40 15.45 9.03 -4.40
N ALA A 41 14.70 7.95 -4.16
CA ALA A 41 14.03 7.19 -5.21
C ALA A 41 13.10 8.05 -6.09
N LEU A 42 12.47 9.09 -5.52
CA LEU A 42 11.63 10.03 -6.28
C LEU A 42 12.37 10.76 -7.40
N LYS A 43 13.69 10.91 -7.33
CA LYS A 43 14.49 11.59 -8.37
C LYS A 43 14.59 10.77 -9.65
N PHE A 44 14.49 9.45 -9.54
CA PHE A 44 14.76 8.50 -10.61
C PHE A 44 13.50 7.76 -11.07
N VAL A 45 12.44 7.76 -10.25
CA VAL A 45 11.22 6.98 -10.54
C VAL A 45 10.44 7.56 -11.71
N GLN A 46 9.98 6.65 -12.59
CA GLN A 46 9.07 7.01 -13.66
C GLN A 46 7.75 7.54 -13.07
N PRO A 47 7.31 8.75 -13.46
CA PRO A 47 6.04 9.30 -12.98
C PRO A 47 4.86 8.40 -13.33
N GLY A 48 4.04 8.08 -12.33
CA GLY A 48 2.82 7.29 -12.54
C GLY A 48 3.03 5.78 -12.56
N SER A 49 4.25 5.28 -12.33
CA SER A 49 4.51 3.85 -12.17
C SER A 49 3.97 3.30 -10.83
N PHE A 50 3.97 1.98 -10.69
CA PHE A 50 3.63 1.32 -9.42
C PHE A 50 4.61 1.74 -8.31
N GLU A 51 5.92 1.76 -8.60
CA GLU A 51 6.97 2.18 -7.67
C GLU A 51 6.73 3.62 -7.20
N ALA A 52 6.31 4.52 -8.10
CA ALA A 52 5.96 5.88 -7.72
C ALA A 52 4.82 5.90 -6.70
N ALA A 53 3.77 5.10 -6.91
CA ALA A 53 2.67 4.97 -5.95
C ALA A 53 3.16 4.44 -4.59
N TYR A 54 3.98 3.39 -4.60
CA TYR A 54 4.55 2.79 -3.39
C TYR A 54 5.45 3.77 -2.61
N ILE A 55 6.30 4.52 -3.32
CA ILE A 55 7.15 5.56 -2.73
C ILE A 55 6.28 6.65 -2.08
N TYR A 56 5.23 7.14 -2.75
CA TYR A 56 4.32 8.13 -2.15
C TYR A 56 3.58 7.57 -0.94
N TYR A 57 3.19 6.29 -0.96
CA TYR A 57 2.58 5.61 0.17
C TYR A 57 3.52 5.59 1.38
N LYS A 58 4.77 5.16 1.20
CA LYS A 58 5.80 5.14 2.25
C LYS A 58 6.13 6.52 2.80
N LEU A 59 6.05 7.55 1.95
CA LEU A 59 6.18 8.96 2.35
C LEU A 59 4.88 9.55 2.95
N LYS A 60 3.86 8.74 3.23
CA LYS A 60 2.56 9.13 3.79
C LYS A 60 1.77 10.12 2.92
N ASN A 61 2.11 10.26 1.64
CA ASN A 61 1.37 11.06 0.67
C ASN A 61 0.25 10.23 0.02
N TYR A 62 -0.70 9.80 0.85
CA TYR A 62 -1.71 8.82 0.48
C TYR A 62 -2.63 9.27 -0.67
N LYS A 63 -2.98 10.56 -0.76
CA LYS A 63 -3.82 11.08 -1.85
C LYS A 63 -3.14 10.94 -3.21
N LYS A 64 -1.84 11.23 -3.28
CA LYS A 64 -1.06 11.11 -4.52
C LYS A 64 -0.82 9.64 -4.88
N ALA A 65 -0.50 8.82 -3.87
CA ALA A 65 -0.38 7.36 -4.05
C ALA A 65 -1.69 6.78 -4.61
N LEU A 66 -2.85 7.15 -4.03
CA LEU A 66 -4.17 6.69 -4.46
C LEU A 66 -4.49 7.10 -5.91
N LYS A 67 -4.18 8.35 -6.29
CA LYS A 67 -4.36 8.83 -7.67
C LYS A 67 -3.58 8.00 -8.69
N ILE A 68 -2.37 7.57 -8.34
CA ILE A 68 -1.52 6.77 -9.23
C ILE A 68 -2.02 5.32 -9.26
N ILE A 69 -2.14 4.68 -8.09
CA ILE A 69 -2.46 3.24 -8.01
C ILE A 69 -3.85 2.90 -8.57
N SER A 70 -4.78 3.86 -8.59
CA SER A 70 -6.14 3.63 -9.11
C SER A 70 -6.20 3.35 -10.63
N LYS A 71 -5.09 3.54 -11.34
CA LYS A 71 -4.97 3.21 -12.78
C LYS A 71 -4.64 1.74 -13.04
N PHE A 72 -4.19 1.03 -12.01
CA PHE A 72 -3.74 -0.36 -12.09
C PHE A 72 -4.89 -1.30 -11.70
N LYS A 73 -4.85 -2.53 -12.22
CA LYS A 73 -5.91 -3.55 -12.06
C LYS A 73 -5.34 -4.95 -11.78
N ASP A 74 -4.09 -5.04 -11.37
CA ASP A 74 -3.43 -6.27 -10.95
C ASP A 74 -3.52 -6.48 -9.43
N GLU A 75 -3.30 -7.71 -8.99
CA GLU A 75 -3.41 -8.13 -7.58
C GLU A 75 -2.56 -7.27 -6.63
N LYS A 76 -1.29 -7.05 -6.98
CA LYS A 76 -0.36 -6.24 -6.18
C LYS A 76 -0.87 -4.81 -6.02
N SER A 77 -1.46 -4.25 -7.07
CA SER A 77 -2.08 -2.93 -7.01
C SER A 77 -3.30 -2.85 -6.10
N PHE A 78 -4.11 -3.92 -6.02
CA PHE A 78 -5.24 -3.98 -5.10
C PHE A 78 -4.81 -4.03 -3.65
N ILE A 79 -3.76 -4.79 -3.34
CA ILE A 79 -3.17 -4.84 -1.99
C ILE A 79 -2.67 -3.45 -1.58
N LEU A 80 -1.86 -2.79 -2.43
CA LEU A 80 -1.36 -1.44 -2.11
C LEU A 80 -2.51 -0.42 -1.99
N LYS A 81 -3.52 -0.52 -2.85
CA LYS A 81 -4.69 0.36 -2.82
C LYS A 81 -5.51 0.19 -1.53
N SER A 82 -5.71 -1.05 -1.05
CA SER A 82 -6.42 -1.29 0.21
C SER A 82 -5.65 -0.73 1.40
N GLN A 83 -4.33 -0.89 1.44
CA GLN A 83 -3.44 -0.30 2.47
C GLN A 83 -3.49 1.24 2.46
N ILE A 84 -3.53 1.86 1.28
CA ILE A 84 -3.68 3.32 1.14
C ILE A 84 -5.05 3.78 1.63
N LEU A 85 -6.13 3.06 1.31
CA LEU A 85 -7.48 3.38 1.77
C LEU A 85 -7.62 3.23 3.28
N TYR A 86 -7.05 2.17 3.85
CA TYR A 86 -6.96 1.96 5.29
C TYR A 86 -6.26 3.14 5.98
N SER A 87 -5.11 3.57 5.43
CA SER A 87 -4.36 4.72 5.96
C SER A 87 -5.12 6.06 5.87
N LEU A 88 -6.09 6.16 4.96
CA LEU A 88 -6.96 7.32 4.80
C LEU A 88 -8.24 7.26 5.66
N GLY A 89 -8.49 6.14 6.34
CA GLY A 89 -9.68 5.90 7.16
C GLY A 89 -10.88 5.33 6.39
N PHE A 90 -10.68 4.85 5.16
CA PHE A 90 -11.73 4.19 4.36
C PHE A 90 -11.66 2.67 4.56
N TYR A 91 -11.99 2.21 5.77
CA TYR A 91 -11.85 0.83 6.21
C TYR A 91 -12.77 -0.15 5.47
N ASN A 92 -14.03 0.22 5.21
CA ASN A 92 -14.97 -0.63 4.48
C ASN A 92 -14.52 -0.83 3.03
N LYS A 93 -14.14 0.26 2.35
CA LYS A 93 -13.60 0.17 0.99
C LYS A 93 -12.28 -0.59 0.91
N ALA A 94 -11.42 -0.46 1.92
CA ALA A 94 -10.20 -1.25 2.01
C ALA A 94 -10.50 -2.74 2.13
N TYR A 95 -11.47 -3.10 2.99
CA TYR A 95 -11.93 -4.48 3.18
C TYR A 95 -12.50 -5.07 1.88
N GLU A 96 -13.41 -4.37 1.21
CA GLU A 96 -14.04 -4.84 -0.04
C GLU A 96 -13.03 -5.15 -1.15
N ILE A 97 -11.94 -4.39 -1.23
CA ILE A 97 -10.87 -4.69 -2.20
C ILE A 97 -10.23 -6.04 -1.90
N LEU A 98 -9.93 -6.33 -0.63
CA LEU A 98 -9.30 -7.59 -0.24
C LEU A 98 -10.29 -8.78 -0.18
N ARG A 99 -11.58 -8.50 -0.03
CA ARG A 99 -12.64 -9.52 0.00
C ARG A 99 -12.62 -10.41 -1.24
N ASN A 100 -12.28 -9.84 -2.39
CA ASN A 100 -12.26 -10.54 -3.66
C ASN A 100 -10.90 -11.16 -4.03
N MET A 101 -9.90 -11.04 -3.15
CA MET A 101 -8.55 -11.60 -3.34
C MET A 101 -8.46 -13.05 -2.85
N PRO A 102 -7.52 -13.86 -3.40
CA PRO A 102 -7.12 -15.12 -2.79
C PRO A 102 -6.80 -14.94 -1.30
N LYS A 103 -7.28 -15.88 -0.47
CA LYS A 103 -7.15 -15.80 0.98
C LYS A 103 -5.88 -16.53 1.41
N ASP A 104 -4.80 -15.77 1.52
CA ASP A 104 -3.63 -16.16 2.29
C ASP A 104 -3.64 -15.48 3.68
N ASP A 105 -2.67 -15.85 4.53
CA ASP A 105 -2.59 -15.36 5.91
C ASP A 105 -2.45 -13.83 5.97
N GLU A 106 -1.64 -13.23 5.07
CA GLU A 106 -1.42 -11.78 5.05
C GLU A 106 -2.72 -11.05 4.67
N ILE A 107 -3.45 -11.53 3.67
CA ILE A 107 -4.74 -10.98 3.25
C ILE A 107 -5.77 -11.13 4.36
N VAL A 108 -5.86 -12.28 5.02
CA VAL A 108 -6.81 -12.52 6.12
C VAL A 108 -6.51 -11.61 7.31
N ILE A 109 -5.25 -11.49 7.72
CA ILE A 109 -4.81 -10.60 8.81
C ILE A 109 -5.18 -9.14 8.49
N ASN A 110 -4.88 -8.68 7.26
CA ASN A 110 -5.21 -7.34 6.82
C ASN A 110 -6.73 -7.09 6.80
N MET A 111 -7.52 -8.05 6.31
CA MET A 111 -8.98 -7.97 6.34
C MET A 111 -9.53 -7.88 7.76
N GLN A 112 -8.98 -8.63 8.71
CA GLN A 112 -9.39 -8.55 10.12
C GLN A 112 -9.09 -7.20 10.75
N ALA A 113 -7.91 -6.63 10.47
CA ALA A 113 -7.58 -5.29 10.92
C ALA A 113 -8.55 -4.24 10.35
N MET A 114 -8.86 -4.33 9.05
CA MET A 114 -9.81 -3.45 8.37
C MET A 114 -11.23 -3.56 8.96
N LYS A 115 -11.73 -4.79 9.14
CA LYS A 115 -13.02 -5.08 9.77
C LYS A 115 -13.11 -4.49 11.17
N SER A 116 -12.08 -4.72 11.99
CA SER A 116 -12.03 -4.24 13.38
C SER A 116 -12.08 -2.71 13.45
N MET A 117 -11.33 -2.02 12.60
CA MET A 117 -11.32 -0.55 12.55
C MET A 117 -12.63 0.03 12.03
N ALA A 118 -13.27 -0.63 11.06
CA ALA A 118 -14.59 -0.22 10.58
C ALA A 118 -15.65 -0.29 11.70
N LEU A 119 -15.74 -1.43 12.39
CA LEU A 119 -16.67 -1.62 13.52
C LEU A 119 -16.40 -0.63 14.66
N LEU A 120 -15.14 -0.37 14.98
CA LEU A 120 -14.76 0.61 16.01
C LEU A 120 -15.20 2.03 15.63
N THR A 121 -15.02 2.39 14.37
CA THR A 121 -15.40 3.72 13.84
C THR A 121 -16.90 3.90 13.87
N GLU A 122 -17.67 2.89 13.48
CA GLU A 122 -19.13 2.90 13.56
C GLU A 122 -19.63 3.06 15.00
N LYS A 123 -19.10 2.26 15.93
CA LYS A 123 -19.43 2.35 17.36
C LYS A 123 -19.07 3.71 17.95
N THR A 124 -17.94 4.29 17.56
CA THR A 124 -17.52 5.62 18.04
C THR A 124 -18.47 6.71 17.54
N ASN A 125 -18.92 6.61 16.28
CA ASN A 125 -19.86 7.56 15.69
C ASN A 125 -21.25 7.50 16.34
N SER A 126 -21.73 6.31 16.71
CA SER A 126 -23.02 6.16 17.39
C SER A 126 -22.99 6.73 18.81
N ILE A 127 -21.85 6.63 19.50
CA ILE A 127 -21.67 7.16 20.87
C ILE A 127 -21.45 8.69 20.86
N CYS A 128 -20.64 9.22 19.94
CA CYS A 128 -20.16 10.60 20.00
C CYS A 128 -21.08 11.64 19.33
N GLY A 129 -22.30 11.27 18.94
CA GLY A 129 -23.36 12.22 18.54
C GLY A 129 -22.89 13.30 17.55
N HIS A 130 -22.61 12.92 16.30
CA HIS A 130 -22.53 13.84 15.15
C HIS A 130 -21.50 15.00 15.18
N LYS A 131 -20.52 15.04 16.10
CA LYS A 131 -19.58 16.19 16.18
C LYS A 131 -18.10 15.95 15.91
N LEU A 132 -17.68 14.73 15.59
CA LEU A 132 -16.33 14.50 15.04
C LEU A 132 -16.38 14.18 13.55
N TRP A 133 -16.10 15.21 12.75
CA TRP A 133 -15.66 15.22 11.36
C TRP A 133 -15.29 13.85 10.77
N MET A 134 -16.24 13.16 10.12
CA MET A 134 -15.90 12.12 9.17
C MET A 134 -15.86 12.69 7.75
N LYS A 135 -14.66 12.66 7.16
CA LYS A 135 -14.42 12.76 5.72
C LYS A 135 -15.36 11.79 4.99
N LYS A 136 -15.97 12.23 3.88
CA LYS A 136 -16.86 11.49 2.94
C LYS A 136 -17.22 10.07 3.41
N LYS A 137 -18.49 9.85 3.80
CA LYS A 137 -19.06 8.56 4.24
C LYS A 137 -18.39 7.38 3.54
N ASP A 138 -17.62 6.62 4.31
CA ASP A 138 -17.24 5.28 3.93
C ASP A 138 -18.51 4.42 4.00
N GLU A 139 -18.85 3.74 2.91
CA GLU A 139 -20.12 3.02 2.81
C GLU A 139 -20.07 1.79 3.72
N ILE A 140 -21.14 1.55 4.48
CA ILE A 140 -21.24 0.41 5.41
C ILE A 140 -21.44 -0.87 4.57
N ILE A 141 -20.79 -1.95 4.98
CA ILE A 141 -20.80 -3.25 4.30
C ILE A 141 -21.00 -4.40 5.30
N ASP A 142 -21.44 -5.55 4.79
CA ASP A 142 -21.47 -6.79 5.55
C ASP A 142 -20.12 -7.51 5.45
N PHE A 143 -19.52 -7.82 6.61
CA PHE A 143 -18.23 -8.51 6.68
C PHE A 143 -18.35 -10.02 6.68
N ASP A 144 -17.40 -10.71 6.06
CA ASP A 144 -17.31 -12.18 6.10
C ASP A 144 -16.95 -12.69 7.50
N ASN A 145 -17.34 -13.95 7.77
CA ASN A 145 -16.84 -14.71 8.91
C ASN A 145 -15.44 -15.26 8.58
N LEU A 146 -14.43 -14.59 9.12
CA LEU A 146 -13.02 -14.90 8.88
C LEU A 146 -12.44 -15.89 9.91
N GLU A 147 -13.20 -16.32 10.93
CA GLU A 147 -12.75 -17.30 11.95
C GLU A 147 -12.59 -18.72 11.39
N SER A 148 -13.20 -19.00 10.24
CA SER A 148 -13.10 -20.29 9.54
C SER A 148 -11.74 -20.51 8.86
N HIS A 149 -10.97 -19.43 8.67
CA HIS A 149 -9.64 -19.47 8.06
C HIS A 149 -8.62 -19.59 9.20
N LYS A 150 -8.25 -20.82 9.55
CA LYS A 150 -7.20 -21.07 10.55
C LYS A 150 -5.84 -20.63 9.98
N LEU A 151 -5.19 -19.72 10.70
CA LEU A 151 -3.78 -19.34 10.55
C LEU A 151 -2.86 -20.55 10.79
#